data_AF-A0A953N4R2-F1
#
_entry.id   AF-A0A953N4R2-F1
#
_cell.length_a   1.000
_cell.length_b   1.000
_cell.length_c   1.000
_cell.angle_alpha   90.00
_cell.angle_beta   90.00
_cell.angle_gamma   90.00
#
_symmetry.space_group_name_H-M   'P 1'
#
loop_
_entity.id
_entity.type
_entity.pdbx_description
1 polymer ?
#
loop_
_entity_poly.entity_id
_entity_poly.type
_entity_poly.pdbx_seq_one_letter_code
_entity_poly.pdbx_strand_id
1 'polypeptide(L)'
;MGLHKILKIVALLLSVAGIIFLAMIVSKGDDAVRATGAGVDGFIYVAYIMFAMVLLFVLVFVLKGIFAGNIKKTLMTVGAFLLIVIIAYVMADGVETTMRDGEILSASGSKWVSTGLITFYILAFLAIGAMVFSGIKKVAK
;
A
#
# COMPACT_ATOMS: atom_id res chain seq x y z
N MET A 1 13.95 23.19 10.01
CA MET A 1 15.22 22.61 10.52
C MET A 1 15.05 21.64 11.69
N GLY A 2 14.09 21.82 12.61
CA GLY A 2 13.91 20.92 13.76
C GLY A 2 13.40 19.51 13.41
N LEU A 3 12.32 19.40 12.63
CA LEU A 3 11.69 18.11 12.31
C LEU A 3 12.64 17.14 11.60
N HIS A 4 13.40 17.61 10.60
CA HIS A 4 14.39 16.78 9.90
C HIS A 4 15.47 16.23 10.85
N LYS A 5 15.94 17.02 11.82
CA LYS A 5 16.91 16.55 12.82
C LYS A 5 16.30 15.47 13.72
N ILE A 6 15.06 15.67 14.17
CA ILE A 6 14.34 14.70 15.00
C ILE A 6 14.14 13.38 14.24
N LEU A 7 13.63 13.45 13.01
CA LEU A 7 13.41 12.26 12.18
C LEU A 7 14.71 11.51 11.89
N LYS A 8 15.81 12.22 11.66
CA LYS A 8 17.12 11.60 11.46
C LYS A 8 17.58 10.82 12.69
N ILE A 9 17.37 11.37 13.89
CA ILE A 9 17.70 10.70 15.16
C ILE A 9 16.80 9.48 15.37
N VAL A 10 15.48 9.61 15.15
CA VAL A 10 14.53 8.50 15.27
C VAL A 10 14.88 7.38 14.28
N ALA A 11 15.17 7.71 13.02
CA ALA A 11 15.59 6.75 12.01
C ALA A 11 16.87 6.03 12.43
N LEU A 12 17.87 6.75 12.93
CA LEU A 12 19.11 6.16 13.42
C LEU A 12 18.86 5.17 14.55
N LEU A 13 18.03 5.54 15.54
CA LEU A 13 17.69 4.66 16.66
C LEU A 13 16.96 3.39 16.20
N LEU A 14 15.98 3.53 15.30
CA LEU A 14 15.23 2.38 14.77
C LEU A 14 16.13 1.47 13.91
N SER A 15 17.06 2.03 13.13
CA SER A 15 18.02 1.25 12.35
C SER A 15 18.97 0.47 13.26
N VAL A 16 19.51 1.11 14.31
CA VAL A 16 20.38 0.43 15.28
C VAL A 16 19.61 -0.66 16.02
N ALA A 17 18.39 -0.39 16.47
CA ALA A 17 17.53 -1.38 17.11
C ALA A 17 17.25 -2.58 16.18
N GLY A 18 16.92 -2.32 14.90
CA GLY A 18 16.72 -3.36 13.91
C GLY A 18 17.93 -4.26 13.71
N ILE A 19 19.13 -3.68 13.64
CA ILE A 19 20.39 -4.45 13.54
C ILE A 19 20.62 -5.31 14.78
N ILE A 20 20.39 -4.77 15.98
CA ILE A 20 20.56 -5.51 17.24
C ILE A 20 19.58 -6.69 17.31
N PHE A 21 18.31 -6.47 17.01
CA PHE A 21 17.31 -7.54 17.04
C PHE A 21 17.53 -8.57 15.94
N LEU A 22 18.01 -8.16 14.76
CA LEU A 22 18.41 -9.10 13.72
C LEU A 22 19.59 -9.98 14.18
N ALA A 23 20.62 -9.39 14.79
CA ALA A 23 21.74 -10.14 15.35
C ALA A 23 21.28 -11.11 16.44
N MET A 24 20.29 -10.73 17.25
CA MET A 24 19.68 -11.61 18.26
C MET A 24 18.98 -12.81 17.61
N ILE A 25 18.19 -12.61 16.55
CA ILE A 25 17.55 -13.70 15.80
C ILE A 25 18.60 -14.66 15.25
N VAL A 26 19.64 -14.13 14.59
CA VAL A 26 20.73 -14.93 14.03
C VAL A 26 21.47 -15.71 15.12
N SER A 27 21.70 -15.11 16.30
CA SER A 27 22.38 -15.77 17.41
C SER A 27 21.60 -16.94 18.03
N LYS A 28 20.27 -16.94 17.92
CA LYS A 28 19.42 -18.02 18.45
C LYS A 28 19.41 -19.26 17.55
N GLY A 29 19.67 -19.08 16.24
CA GLY A 29 19.70 -20.15 15.26
C GLY A 29 18.31 -20.53 14.73
N ASP A 30 18.28 -21.02 13.48
CA ASP A 30 17.07 -21.28 12.71
C ASP A 30 16.10 -22.27 13.38
N ASP A 31 16.62 -23.34 13.99
CA ASP A 31 15.79 -24.39 14.58
C ASP A 31 15.03 -23.90 15.82
N ALA A 32 15.68 -23.10 16.67
CA ALA A 32 15.07 -22.54 17.88
C ALA A 32 14.01 -21.47 17.54
N VAL A 33 14.30 -20.63 16.54
CA VAL A 33 13.38 -19.58 16.08
C VAL A 33 12.13 -20.19 15.45
N ARG A 34 12.28 -21.24 14.62
CA ARG A 34 11.11 -21.93 14.02
C ARG A 34 10.23 -22.62 15.06
N ALA A 35 10.82 -23.21 16.09
CA ALA A 35 10.07 -23.95 17.10
C ALA A 35 9.36 -23.05 18.13
N THR A 36 9.92 -21.88 18.44
CA THR A 36 9.46 -21.07 19.60
C THR A 36 9.22 -19.59 19.29
N GLY A 37 9.67 -19.09 18.14
CA GLY A 37 9.67 -17.66 17.82
C GLY A 37 10.63 -16.81 18.67
N ALA A 38 11.45 -17.43 19.52
CA ALA A 38 12.30 -16.72 20.47
C ALA A 38 13.29 -15.78 19.78
N GLY A 39 13.31 -14.51 20.18
CA GLY A 39 14.20 -13.48 19.63
C GLY A 39 13.59 -12.64 18.51
N VAL A 40 12.40 -12.98 18.00
CA VAL A 40 11.74 -12.25 16.90
C VAL A 40 10.93 -11.04 17.41
N ASP A 41 10.48 -11.07 18.66
CA ASP A 41 9.59 -10.05 19.25
C ASP A 41 10.11 -8.62 19.07
N GLY A 42 11.40 -8.40 19.38
CA GLY A 42 12.01 -7.08 19.26
C GLY A 42 11.99 -6.55 17.82
N PHE A 43 12.20 -7.43 16.84
CA PHE A 43 12.14 -7.07 15.42
C PHE A 43 10.70 -6.73 14.98
N ILE A 44 9.72 -7.49 15.48
CA ILE A 44 8.29 -7.22 15.24
C ILE A 44 7.88 -5.87 15.86
N TYR A 45 8.33 -5.55 17.06
CA TYR A 45 8.05 -4.24 17.69
C TYR A 45 8.63 -3.08 16.88
N VAL A 46 9.85 -3.21 16.35
CA VAL A 46 10.42 -2.17 15.46
C VAL A 46 9.57 -2.01 14.20
N ALA A 47 9.09 -3.11 13.61
CA ALA A 47 8.20 -3.07 12.46
C ALA A 47 6.86 -2.37 12.78
N TYR A 48 6.25 -2.67 13.93
CA TYR A 48 5.02 -2.00 14.36
C TYR A 48 5.21 -0.51 14.63
N ILE A 49 6.32 -0.12 15.27
CA ILE A 49 6.65 1.30 15.48
C ILE A 49 6.82 2.02 14.14
N MET A 50 7.54 1.41 13.20
CA MET A 50 7.72 1.97 11.86
C MET A 50 6.38 2.10 11.12
N PHE A 51 5.55 1.06 11.16
CA PHE A 51 4.23 1.09 10.55
C PHE A 51 3.34 2.19 11.14
N ALA A 52 3.31 2.32 12.47
CA ALA A 52 2.57 3.38 13.16
C ALA A 52 3.08 4.77 12.77
N MET A 53 4.40 4.97 12.68
CA MET A 53 4.99 6.22 12.21
C MET A 53 4.58 6.55 10.78
N VAL A 54 4.65 5.57 9.86
CA VAL A 54 4.25 5.75 8.46
C VAL A 54 2.78 6.13 8.38
N LEU A 55 1.90 5.41 9.07
CA LEU A 55 0.48 5.75 9.14
C LEU A 55 0.25 7.17 9.66
N LEU A 56 0.92 7.54 10.74
CA LEU A 56 0.81 8.89 11.32
C LEU A 56 1.24 9.96 10.31
N PHE A 57 2.39 9.81 9.66
CA PHE A 57 2.86 10.78 8.67
C PHE A 57 1.94 10.85 7.46
N VAL A 58 1.52 9.70 6.93
CA VAL A 58 0.60 9.65 5.80
C VAL A 58 -0.69 10.39 6.15
N LEU A 59 -1.31 10.09 7.30
CA LEU A 59 -2.52 10.78 7.73
C LEU A 59 -2.31 12.29 7.88
N VAL A 60 -1.28 12.71 8.61
CA VAL A 60 -0.99 14.13 8.84
C VAL A 60 -0.74 14.87 7.53
N PHE A 61 0.11 14.34 6.66
CA PHE A 61 0.49 15.01 5.42
C PHE A 61 -0.62 14.98 4.36
N VAL A 62 -1.36 13.87 4.27
CA VAL A 62 -2.53 13.78 3.37
C VAL A 62 -3.61 14.76 3.81
N LEU A 63 -4.00 14.75 5.09
CA LEU A 63 -5.01 15.68 5.59
C LEU A 63 -4.57 17.13 5.41
N LYS A 64 -3.33 17.46 5.81
CA LYS A 64 -2.78 18.80 5.61
C LYS A 64 -2.79 19.21 4.13
N GLY A 65 -2.42 18.29 3.23
CA GLY A 65 -2.44 18.52 1.79
C GLY A 65 -3.85 18.76 1.24
N ILE A 66 -4.84 18.00 1.72
CA ILE A 66 -6.25 18.17 1.34
C ILE A 66 -6.78 19.53 1.81
N PHE A 67 -6.56 19.91 3.07
CA PHE A 67 -7.05 21.17 3.64
C PHE A 67 -6.35 22.41 3.07
N ALA A 68 -5.06 22.31 2.72
CA ALA A 68 -4.34 23.40 2.07
C ALA A 68 -4.66 23.53 0.58
N GLY A 69 -5.20 22.48 -0.03
CA GLY A 69 -5.49 22.41 -1.47
C GLY A 69 -6.94 22.70 -1.82
N ASN A 70 -7.29 22.42 -3.07
CA ASN A 70 -8.67 22.52 -3.54
C ASN A 70 -9.44 21.22 -3.21
N ILE A 71 -10.10 21.20 -2.06
CA ILE A 71 -10.89 20.06 -1.57
C ILE A 71 -11.90 19.58 -2.62
N LYS A 72 -12.59 20.51 -3.32
CA LYS A 72 -13.58 20.14 -4.33
C LYS A 72 -12.96 19.32 -5.46
N LYS A 73 -11.77 19.73 -5.94
CA LYS A 73 -11.05 19.00 -7.00
C LYS A 73 -10.58 17.63 -6.50
N THR A 74 -10.03 17.57 -5.29
CA THR A 74 -9.61 16.29 -4.69
C THR A 74 -10.79 15.33 -4.52
N LEU A 75 -11.92 15.81 -4.00
CA LEU A 75 -13.11 15.00 -3.81
C LEU A 75 -13.69 14.52 -5.14
N MET A 76 -13.63 15.37 -6.19
CA MET A 76 -14.05 14.98 -7.53
C MET A 76 -13.16 13.89 -8.11
N THR A 77 -11.83 13.99 -7.95
CA THR A 77 -10.91 12.95 -8.43
C THR A 77 -11.07 11.63 -7.68
N VAL A 78 -11.22 11.69 -6.34
CA VAL A 78 -11.47 10.50 -5.51
C VAL A 78 -12.83 9.90 -5.84
N GLY A 79 -13.86 10.73 -6.00
CA GLY A 79 -15.20 10.29 -6.39
C GLY A 79 -15.23 9.63 -7.76
N ALA A 80 -14.53 10.18 -8.75
CA ALA A 80 -14.40 9.58 -10.07
C ALA A 80 -13.68 8.22 -10.02
N PHE A 81 -12.61 8.11 -9.24
CA PHE A 81 -11.93 6.84 -9.01
C PHE A 81 -12.85 5.81 -8.33
N LEU A 82 -13.56 6.20 -7.27
CA LEU A 82 -14.51 5.34 -6.57
C LEU A 82 -15.65 4.89 -7.48
N LEU A 83 -16.15 5.77 -8.36
CA LEU A 83 -17.16 5.40 -9.34
C LEU A 83 -16.66 4.29 -10.27
N ILE A 84 -15.41 4.37 -10.72
CA ILE A 84 -14.78 3.30 -11.54
C ILE A 84 -14.69 2.00 -10.74
N VAL A 85 -14.29 2.06 -9.47
CA VAL A 85 -14.22 0.87 -8.60
C VAL A 85 -15.61 0.26 -8.41
N ILE A 86 -16.65 1.06 -8.22
CA ILE A 86 -18.03 0.59 -8.09
C ILE A 86 -18.49 -0.10 -9.38
N ILE A 87 -18.26 0.53 -10.54
CA ILE A 87 -18.57 -0.07 -11.85
C ILE A 87 -17.84 -1.39 -12.01
N ALA A 88 -16.53 -1.42 -11.69
CA ALA A 88 -15.72 -2.62 -11.75
C ALA A 88 -16.23 -3.73 -10.81
N TYR A 89 -16.69 -3.36 -9.61
CA TYR A 89 -17.24 -4.33 -8.64
C TYR A 89 -18.58 -4.92 -9.08
N VAL A 90 -19.42 -4.11 -9.73
CA VAL A 90 -20.69 -4.58 -10.31
C VAL A 90 -20.44 -5.52 -11.49
N MET A 91 -19.42 -5.25 -12.30
CA MET A 91 -19.02 -6.11 -13.42
C MET A 91 -18.22 -7.35 -13.00
N ALA A 92 -17.65 -7.35 -11.79
CA ALA A 92 -16.80 -8.43 -11.31
C ALA A 92 -17.64 -9.64 -10.86
N ASP A 93 -17.28 -10.80 -11.39
CA ASP A 93 -17.76 -12.09 -10.90
C ASP A 93 -16.81 -12.67 -9.85
N GLY A 94 -17.38 -13.44 -8.92
CA GLY A 94 -16.65 -14.18 -7.91
C GLY A 94 -16.98 -15.66 -8.02
N VAL A 95 -15.97 -16.48 -8.30
CA VAL A 95 -16.09 -17.94 -8.31
C VAL A 95 -15.07 -18.50 -7.34
N GLU A 96 -15.46 -19.55 -6.59
CA GLU A 96 -14.50 -20.25 -5.75
C GLU A 96 -13.35 -20.76 -6.62
N THR A 97 -12.14 -20.37 -6.24
CA THR A 97 -10.96 -20.62 -7.06
C THR A 97 -9.91 -21.33 -6.22
N THR A 98 -9.51 -22.54 -6.65
CA THR A 98 -8.41 -23.26 -6.01
C THR A 98 -7.09 -22.55 -6.31
N MET A 99 -6.38 -22.17 -5.26
CA MET A 99 -5.10 -21.47 -5.32
C MET A 99 -3.95 -22.49 -5.47
N ARG A 100 -2.75 -22.00 -5.80
CA ARG A 100 -1.57 -22.86 -6.13
C ARG A 100 -1.00 -23.61 -4.92
N ASP A 101 -1.28 -23.11 -3.73
CA ASP A 101 -0.99 -23.67 -2.41
C ASP A 101 -2.07 -24.68 -1.95
N GLY A 102 -3.12 -24.90 -2.75
CA GLY A 102 -4.21 -25.83 -2.45
C GLY A 102 -5.32 -25.23 -1.59
N GLU A 103 -5.17 -23.97 -1.14
CA GLU A 103 -6.23 -23.26 -0.43
C GLU A 103 -7.33 -22.81 -1.41
N ILE A 104 -8.57 -22.71 -0.93
CA ILE A 104 -9.69 -22.25 -1.76
C ILE A 104 -9.92 -20.77 -1.48
N LEU A 105 -9.79 -19.94 -2.52
CA LEU A 105 -10.20 -18.56 -2.47
C LEU A 105 -11.73 -18.49 -2.51
N SER A 106 -12.32 -17.94 -1.44
CA SER A 106 -13.78 -17.75 -1.37
C SER A 106 -14.29 -16.93 -2.57
N ALA A 107 -15.54 -17.16 -2.97
CA ALA A 107 -16.18 -16.38 -4.03
C ALA A 107 -16.11 -14.87 -3.79
N SER A 108 -16.21 -14.43 -2.52
CA SER A 108 -16.06 -13.01 -2.14
C SER A 108 -14.64 -12.51 -2.37
N GLY A 109 -13.62 -13.28 -1.95
CA GLY A 109 -12.22 -12.94 -2.19
C GLY A 109 -11.90 -12.86 -3.69
N SER A 110 -12.37 -13.84 -4.47
CA SER A 110 -12.24 -13.86 -5.93
C SER A 110 -12.89 -12.63 -6.57
N LYS A 111 -14.07 -12.21 -6.08
CA LYS A 111 -14.77 -11.03 -6.61
C LYS A 111 -13.96 -9.74 -6.39
N TRP A 112 -13.33 -9.58 -5.24
CA TRP A 112 -12.48 -8.41 -4.96
C TRP A 112 -11.22 -8.39 -5.83
N VAL A 113 -10.60 -9.55 -6.07
CA VAL A 113 -9.47 -9.66 -7.01
C VAL A 113 -9.91 -9.28 -8.43
N SER A 114 -11.03 -9.83 -8.89
CA SER A 114 -11.63 -9.53 -10.20
C SER A 114 -11.96 -8.04 -10.34
N THR A 115 -12.54 -7.43 -9.30
CA THR A 115 -12.80 -5.98 -9.21
C THR A 115 -11.52 -5.17 -9.39
N GLY A 116 -10.44 -5.56 -8.71
CA GLY A 116 -9.14 -4.90 -8.83
C GLY A 116 -8.58 -4.96 -10.26
N LEU A 117 -8.69 -6.13 -10.90
CA LEU A 117 -8.27 -6.32 -12.30
C LEU A 117 -9.11 -5.46 -13.26
N ILE A 118 -10.43 -5.49 -13.15
CA ILE A 118 -11.33 -4.68 -14.01
C ILE A 118 -11.07 -3.19 -13.80
N THR A 119 -10.91 -2.74 -12.55
CA THR A 119 -10.53 -1.35 -12.23
C THR A 119 -9.23 -0.96 -12.93
N PHE A 120 -8.21 -1.81 -12.83
CA PHE A 120 -6.92 -1.59 -13.48
C PHE A 120 -7.06 -1.50 -15.00
N TYR A 121 -7.80 -2.41 -15.64
CA TYR A 121 -8.00 -2.41 -17.09
C TYR A 121 -8.73 -1.16 -17.59
N ILE A 122 -9.78 -0.73 -16.88
CA ILE A 122 -10.50 0.52 -17.20
C ILE A 122 -9.54 1.71 -17.12
N LEU A 123 -8.79 1.84 -16.03
CA LEU A 123 -7.85 2.95 -15.84
C LEU A 123 -6.70 2.92 -16.84
N ALA A 124 -6.16 1.74 -17.14
CA ALA A 124 -5.10 1.57 -18.13
C ALA A 124 -5.58 2.01 -19.52
N PHE A 125 -6.78 1.59 -19.93
CA PHE A 125 -7.37 2.02 -21.20
C PHE A 125 -7.57 3.54 -21.24
N LEU A 126 -8.15 4.13 -20.20
CA LEU A 126 -8.33 5.58 -20.10
C LEU A 126 -7.00 6.35 -20.14
N ALA A 127 -5.97 5.83 -19.46
CA ALA A 127 -4.65 6.43 -19.44
C ALA A 127 -3.99 6.41 -20.83
N ILE A 128 -4.02 5.26 -21.52
CA ILE A 128 -3.51 5.13 -22.89
C ILE A 128 -4.24 6.11 -23.82
N GLY A 129 -5.58 6.12 -23.78
CA GLY A 129 -6.39 7.03 -24.59
C GLY A 129 -6.07 8.50 -24.34
N ALA A 130 -5.92 8.90 -23.06
CA ALA A 130 -5.54 10.26 -22.68
C ALA A 130 -4.14 10.64 -23.20
N MET A 131 -3.16 9.74 -23.13
CA MET A 131 -1.81 9.96 -23.65
C MET A 131 -1.80 10.12 -25.17
N VAL A 132 -2.50 9.25 -25.90
CA VAL A 132 -2.62 9.34 -27.37
C VAL A 132 -3.28 10.65 -27.78
N PHE A 133 -4.42 10.99 -27.16
CA PHE A 133 -5.13 12.24 -27.43
C PHE A 133 -4.26 13.47 -27.15
N SER A 134 -3.56 13.49 -26.00
CA SER A 134 -2.64 14.57 -25.65
C SER A 134 -1.47 14.67 -26.63
N GLY A 135 -0.95 13.54 -27.11
CA GLY A 135 0.12 13.48 -28.11
C GLY A 135 -0.31 14.07 -29.45
N ILE A 136 -1.45 13.61 -29.98
CA ILE A 136 -2.01 14.12 -31.25
C ILE A 136 -2.29 15.62 -31.16
N LYS A 137 -2.95 16.07 -30.09
CA LYS A 137 -3.28 17.49 -29.88
C LYS A 137 -2.04 18.38 -29.83
N LYS A 138 -0.92 17.86 -29.28
CA LYS A 138 0.34 18.59 -29.21
C LYS A 138 1.04 18.72 -30.56
N VAL A 139 0.88 17.75 -31.46
CA VAL A 139 1.47 17.76 -32.81
C VAL A 139 0.59 18.53 -33.80
N ALA A 140 -0.73 18.51 -33.60
CA ALA A 140 -1.69 19.25 -34.42
C ALA A 140 -1.74 20.76 -34.14
N LYS A 141 -1.01 21.23 -33.12
CA LYS A 141 -0.83 22.65 -32.78
C LYS A 141 0.58 23.08 -33.15
#